data_AF-A0A7C8CZL2-F1
#
_entry.id   AF-A0A7C8CZL2-F1
#
_cell.length_a   1.000
_cell.length_b   1.000
_cell.length_c   1.000
_cell.angle_alpha   90.00
_cell.angle_beta   90.00
_cell.angle_gamma   90.00
#
_symmetry.space_group_name_H-M   'P 1'
#
loop_
_entity.id
_entity.type
_entity.pdbx_description
1 polymer ?
#
loop_
_entity_poly.entity_id
_entity_poly.type
_entity_poly.pdbx_seq_one_letter_code
_entity_poly.pdbx_strand_id
1 'polypeptide(L)'
;MYLNTFSISARCTVTNMLGVAVSTAVPGVGGICPFVQPGVGAVSTQAWVNPYLGVDAMKLLSEGKSAEETLKTLVDCDPGRAVRQLGIVDSAGQSAAWTGDQCVEWAGHRTAPDVSIQGNMLVGSETVVAMFDAFSATAGDPLHERLVKVLEAGQAAGGDKRGKQSAALVVFDKESYPYIDLRVDEHFDPVVELRRVYEVAKQQYLPFVEGMPTRENPLGALGEDVTEMLLRSPADRPGGSLSLVPHIVMGIPFGNKSKIRPLEEGLILIAMQVEGSCNRYIRTQHLSKPSGNLSFWTRYVAHRQSPVQSQVDTINGQVFLKFLNHPVGK
;
A
#
# COMPACT_ATOMS: atom_id res chain seq x y z
N MET A 1 2.69 24.29 4.20
CA MET A 1 2.83 22.91 4.72
C MET A 1 3.58 22.13 3.67
N TYR A 2 4.82 21.75 3.92
CA TYR A 2 5.66 21.12 2.89
C TYR A 2 5.41 19.61 2.86
N LEU A 3 5.16 19.08 1.66
CA LEU A 3 5.05 17.65 1.40
C LEU A 3 6.44 17.14 1.02
N ASN A 4 6.80 15.95 1.49
CA ASN A 4 8.05 15.25 1.19
C ASN A 4 7.69 14.01 0.37
N THR A 5 8.46 13.70 -0.65
CA THR A 5 8.11 12.62 -1.59
C THR A 5 9.37 12.09 -2.24
N PHE A 6 9.42 10.77 -2.47
CA PHE A 6 10.34 10.18 -3.45
C PHE A 6 9.54 9.38 -4.47
N SER A 7 9.92 9.47 -5.74
CA SER A 7 9.26 8.77 -6.84
C SER A 7 10.21 8.44 -7.98
N ILE A 8 9.75 7.49 -8.80
CA ILE A 8 10.36 7.09 -10.07
C ILE A 8 9.29 7.15 -11.16
N SER A 9 9.65 7.71 -12.30
CA SER A 9 8.94 7.58 -13.59
C SER A 9 9.84 6.77 -14.52
N ALA A 10 9.32 5.76 -15.21
CA ALA A 10 10.16 4.89 -16.05
C ALA A 10 9.39 4.25 -17.23
N ARG A 11 10.16 3.78 -18.21
CA ARG A 11 9.71 3.02 -19.38
C ARG A 11 10.39 1.66 -19.45
N CYS A 12 9.71 0.67 -20.03
CA CYS A 12 10.32 -0.61 -20.40
C CYS A 12 10.75 -0.57 -21.87
N THR A 13 12.04 -0.81 -22.16
CA THR A 13 12.56 -0.86 -23.54
C THR A 13 12.06 -2.06 -24.35
N VAL A 14 11.58 -3.12 -23.69
CA VAL A 14 11.12 -4.36 -24.34
C VAL A 14 9.60 -4.33 -24.61
N THR A 15 8.79 -3.95 -23.62
CA THR A 15 7.32 -3.94 -23.75
C THR A 15 6.76 -2.58 -24.15
N ASN A 16 7.54 -1.50 -24.03
CA ASN A 16 7.10 -0.10 -24.10
C ASN A 16 6.10 0.31 -23.01
N MET A 17 5.87 -0.53 -22.00
CA MET A 17 5.12 -0.16 -20.79
C MET A 17 5.72 1.10 -20.17
N LEU A 18 4.86 1.94 -19.61
CA LEU A 18 5.19 3.19 -18.93
C LEU A 18 4.63 3.14 -17.52
N GLY A 19 5.35 3.65 -16.53
CA GLY A 19 4.89 3.58 -15.15
C GLY A 19 5.55 4.56 -14.20
N VAL A 20 4.87 4.76 -13.06
CA VAL A 20 5.30 5.61 -11.95
C VAL A 20 5.10 4.86 -10.65
N ALA A 21 6.05 5.00 -9.73
CA ALA A 21 5.87 4.60 -8.34
C ALA A 21 6.34 5.71 -7.40
N VAL A 22 5.63 5.90 -6.28
CA VAL A 22 5.78 7.06 -5.40
C VAL A 22 5.51 6.68 -3.93
N SER A 23 6.19 7.34 -2.98
CA SER A 23 5.96 7.22 -1.53
C SER A 23 6.13 8.55 -0.78
N THR A 24 5.40 8.74 0.32
CA THR A 24 5.39 9.96 1.16
C THR A 24 4.81 9.73 2.57
N ALA A 25 5.11 10.61 3.52
CA ALA A 25 4.43 10.75 4.82
C ALA A 25 3.20 11.70 4.79
N VAL A 26 2.32 11.53 3.79
CA VAL A 26 0.98 12.15 3.68
C VAL A 26 0.04 11.11 3.04
N PRO A 27 -1.27 11.07 3.35
CA PRO A 27 -2.17 10.07 2.74
C PRO A 27 -2.45 10.32 1.25
N GLY A 28 -2.80 9.27 0.51
CA GLY A 28 -3.45 9.37 -0.80
C GLY A 28 -2.58 9.74 -2.01
N VAL A 29 -1.25 9.61 -1.93
CA VAL A 29 -0.32 10.16 -2.95
C VAL A 29 -0.54 9.65 -4.38
N GLY A 30 -1.01 8.40 -4.52
CA GLY A 30 -1.25 7.76 -5.81
C GLY A 30 -2.33 8.44 -6.64
N GLY A 31 -3.23 9.22 -6.03
CA GLY A 31 -4.27 9.97 -6.74
C GLY A 31 -3.89 11.39 -7.13
N ILE A 32 -2.64 11.83 -6.87
CA ILE A 32 -2.23 13.24 -6.96
C ILE A 32 -0.94 13.44 -7.75
N CYS A 33 0.07 12.60 -7.52
CA CYS A 33 1.40 12.77 -8.13
C CYS A 33 1.58 12.05 -9.48
N PRO A 34 1.13 10.79 -9.67
CA PRO A 34 1.36 10.03 -10.90
C PRO A 34 0.44 10.43 -12.06
N PHE A 35 1.01 10.56 -13.26
CA PHE A 35 0.31 10.70 -14.53
C PHE A 35 0.97 9.79 -15.56
N VAL A 36 0.24 8.83 -16.11
CA VAL A 36 0.76 7.85 -17.05
C VAL A 36 -0.27 7.62 -18.16
N GLN A 37 0.20 7.57 -19.41
CA GLN A 37 -0.65 7.27 -20.56
C GLN A 37 0.11 6.35 -21.53
N PRO A 38 -0.52 5.25 -22.00
CA PRO A 38 0.09 4.28 -22.91
C PRO A 38 0.58 4.96 -24.19
N GLY A 39 1.80 4.64 -24.62
CA GLY A 39 2.41 5.22 -25.82
C GLY A 39 2.72 6.73 -25.77
N VAL A 40 2.49 7.41 -24.64
CA VAL A 40 2.68 8.87 -24.50
C VAL A 40 3.79 9.20 -23.49
N GLY A 41 3.65 8.77 -22.22
CA GLY A 41 4.69 8.99 -21.22
C GLY A 41 4.29 8.66 -19.78
N ALA A 42 5.24 8.86 -18.88
CA ALA A 42 5.13 8.68 -17.44
C ALA A 42 5.69 9.91 -16.72
N VAL A 43 4.88 10.54 -15.86
CA VAL A 43 5.18 11.82 -15.19
C VAL A 43 4.83 11.73 -13.71
N SER A 44 5.66 12.34 -12.87
CA SER A 44 5.38 12.56 -11.46
C SER A 44 5.59 14.04 -11.11
N THR A 45 4.59 14.67 -10.49
CA THR A 45 4.65 16.06 -9.97
C THR A 45 4.50 16.04 -8.45
N GLN A 46 5.43 16.67 -7.72
CA GLN A 46 5.55 16.55 -6.25
C GLN A 46 6.18 17.81 -5.61
N ALA A 47 6.65 17.70 -4.35
CA ALA A 47 6.98 18.81 -3.45
C ALA A 47 5.75 19.68 -3.16
N TRP A 48 5.75 20.99 -3.44
CA TRP A 48 4.49 21.74 -3.47
C TRP A 48 3.73 21.42 -4.76
N VAL A 49 3.05 20.27 -4.75
CA VAL A 49 2.47 19.64 -5.94
C VAL A 49 1.50 20.56 -6.68
N ASN A 50 1.57 20.51 -8.00
CA ASN A 50 0.61 21.13 -8.90
C ASN A 50 0.15 20.07 -9.91
N PRO A 51 -1.03 19.46 -9.70
CA PRO A 51 -1.55 18.41 -10.58
C PRO A 51 -1.73 18.85 -12.03
N TYR A 52 -1.99 20.14 -12.29
CA TYR A 52 -2.11 20.66 -13.66
C TYR A 52 -0.82 20.46 -14.47
N LEU A 53 0.35 20.49 -13.84
CA LEU A 53 1.61 20.20 -14.57
C LEU A 53 1.65 18.76 -15.10
N GLY A 54 1.04 17.81 -14.41
CA GLY A 54 0.94 16.42 -14.88
C GLY A 54 -0.08 16.28 -16.02
N VAL A 55 -1.22 16.96 -15.92
CA VAL A 55 -2.24 17.03 -16.98
C VAL A 55 -1.67 17.67 -18.25
N ASP A 56 -1.02 18.82 -18.12
CA ASP A 56 -0.42 19.55 -19.24
C ASP A 56 0.80 18.82 -19.81
N ALA A 57 1.57 18.08 -18.99
CA ALA A 57 2.63 17.20 -19.48
C ALA A 57 2.08 16.09 -20.39
N MET A 58 1.03 15.37 -19.95
CA MET A 58 0.40 14.33 -20.79
C MET A 58 -0.08 14.90 -22.13
N LYS A 59 -0.67 16.10 -22.12
CA LYS A 59 -1.07 16.81 -23.34
C LYS A 59 0.14 17.09 -24.25
N LEU A 60 1.17 17.76 -23.76
CA LEU A 60 2.36 18.13 -24.56
C LEU A 60 3.08 16.90 -25.13
N LEU A 61 3.24 15.84 -24.34
CA LEU A 61 3.80 14.56 -24.80
C LEU A 61 2.93 13.91 -25.88
N SER A 62 1.60 13.96 -25.75
CA SER A 62 0.67 13.45 -26.77
C SER A 62 0.68 14.26 -28.08
N GLU A 63 1.09 15.53 -28.02
CA GLU A 63 1.35 16.41 -29.17
C GLU A 63 2.74 16.17 -29.79
N GLY A 64 3.51 15.18 -29.30
CA GLY A 64 4.80 14.77 -29.82
C GLY A 64 6.00 15.54 -29.29
N LYS A 65 5.84 16.31 -28.19
CA LYS A 65 6.97 16.96 -27.51
C LYS A 65 7.85 15.96 -26.77
N SER A 66 9.16 16.20 -26.76
CA SER A 66 10.07 15.42 -25.90
C SER A 66 9.81 15.68 -24.42
N ALA A 67 10.34 14.80 -23.57
CA ALA A 67 10.38 15.02 -22.13
C ALA A 67 10.98 16.39 -21.74
N GLU A 68 12.05 16.82 -22.43
CA GLU A 68 12.78 18.04 -22.11
C GLU A 68 12.09 19.31 -22.65
N GLU A 69 11.51 19.27 -23.86
CA GLU A 69 10.64 20.35 -24.36
C GLU A 69 9.43 20.56 -23.47
N THR A 70 8.81 19.45 -23.04
CA THR A 70 7.67 19.44 -22.13
C THR A 70 8.05 20.05 -20.79
N LEU A 71 9.12 19.57 -20.16
CA LEU A 71 9.61 20.09 -18.88
C LEU A 71 9.89 21.59 -18.97
N LYS A 72 10.61 22.04 -20.00
CA LYS A 72 10.95 23.45 -20.19
C LYS A 72 9.69 24.31 -20.30
N THR A 73 8.72 23.88 -21.10
CA THR A 73 7.44 24.60 -21.31
C THR A 73 6.67 24.76 -20.00
N LEU A 74 6.60 23.70 -19.18
CA LEU A 74 5.90 23.70 -17.89
C LEU A 74 6.62 24.57 -16.85
N VAL A 75 7.95 24.45 -16.76
CA VAL A 75 8.78 25.19 -15.80
C VAL A 75 8.87 26.68 -16.15
N ASP A 76 8.84 27.07 -17.42
CA ASP A 76 8.81 28.50 -17.79
C ASP A 76 7.45 29.15 -17.55
N CYS A 77 6.36 28.38 -17.54
CA CYS A 77 5.00 28.88 -17.34
C CYS A 77 4.50 28.82 -15.88
N ASP A 78 5.07 28.00 -14.99
CA ASP A 78 4.65 27.95 -13.57
C ASP A 78 5.40 29.01 -12.71
N PRO A 79 4.74 30.09 -12.23
CA PRO A 79 5.37 31.05 -11.33
C PRO A 79 5.79 30.43 -9.98
N GLY A 80 5.23 29.27 -9.63
CA GLY A 80 5.59 28.49 -8.45
C GLY A 80 6.78 27.53 -8.65
N ARG A 81 7.44 27.50 -9.82
CA ARG A 81 8.53 26.54 -10.17
C ARG A 81 9.61 26.33 -9.11
N ALA A 82 9.92 27.36 -8.32
CA ALA A 82 10.89 27.30 -7.22
C ALA A 82 10.53 26.27 -6.14
N VAL A 83 9.25 25.97 -5.93
CA VAL A 83 8.76 24.99 -4.93
C VAL A 83 8.21 23.70 -5.54
N ARG A 84 8.36 23.50 -6.86
CA ARG A 84 7.92 22.28 -7.56
C ARG A 84 9.07 21.29 -7.74
N GLN A 85 8.71 20.02 -7.82
CA GLN A 85 9.59 18.97 -8.33
C GLN A 85 8.84 18.11 -9.35
N LEU A 86 9.47 17.83 -10.49
CA LEU A 86 8.89 17.04 -11.57
C LEU A 86 9.89 15.99 -12.07
N GLY A 87 9.37 14.83 -12.48
CA GLY A 87 10.07 13.86 -13.30
C GLY A 87 9.21 13.44 -14.49
N ILE A 88 9.81 13.32 -15.66
CA ILE A 88 9.15 13.03 -16.95
C ILE A 88 9.98 11.97 -17.68
N VAL A 89 9.30 10.95 -18.21
CA VAL A 89 9.83 10.02 -19.21
C VAL A 89 8.84 9.98 -20.38
N ASP A 90 9.29 10.27 -21.59
CA ASP A 90 8.46 10.19 -22.80
C ASP A 90 8.43 8.77 -23.39
N SER A 91 7.53 8.52 -24.33
CA SER A 91 7.39 7.20 -24.96
C SER A 91 8.57 6.77 -25.83
N ALA A 92 9.44 7.71 -26.23
CA ALA A 92 10.71 7.44 -26.91
C ALA A 92 11.86 7.09 -25.95
N GLY A 93 11.64 7.21 -24.62
CA GLY A 93 12.63 6.90 -23.60
C GLY A 93 13.56 8.05 -23.23
N GLN A 94 13.25 9.29 -23.63
CA GLN A 94 13.97 10.46 -23.13
C GLN A 94 13.41 10.86 -21.76
N SER A 95 14.28 11.32 -20.87
CA SER A 95 13.92 11.63 -19.49
C SER A 95 14.38 13.02 -19.09
N ALA A 96 13.52 13.77 -18.42
CA ALA A 96 13.80 15.12 -17.93
C ALA A 96 13.21 15.32 -16.54
N ALA A 97 13.90 16.08 -15.69
CA ALA A 97 13.45 16.35 -14.32
C ALA A 97 13.75 17.78 -13.89
N TRP A 98 12.92 18.31 -13.01
CA TRP A 98 13.10 19.63 -12.38
C TRP A 98 13.06 19.49 -10.86
N THR A 99 13.88 20.25 -10.17
CA THR A 99 13.78 20.43 -8.72
C THR A 99 14.02 21.90 -8.44
N GLY A 100 12.99 22.60 -7.99
CA GLY A 100 13.08 24.01 -7.65
C GLY A 100 14.01 24.26 -6.47
N ASP A 101 14.67 25.41 -6.48
CA ASP A 101 15.65 25.89 -5.50
C ASP A 101 15.07 26.14 -4.09
N GLN A 102 13.75 26.15 -3.95
CA GLN A 102 13.01 26.26 -2.68
C GLN A 102 12.31 24.95 -2.30
N CYS A 103 12.62 23.82 -2.97
CA CYS A 103 12.29 22.50 -2.44
C CYS A 103 13.06 22.28 -1.12
N VAL A 104 12.38 21.78 -0.10
CA VAL A 104 12.99 21.58 1.23
C VAL A 104 14.10 20.54 1.17
N GLU A 105 15.24 20.80 1.81
CA GLU A 105 16.41 19.91 1.73
C GLU A 105 16.27 18.62 2.57
N TRP A 106 16.80 17.47 2.12
CA TRP A 106 17.56 17.30 0.89
C TRP A 106 16.61 17.12 -0.29
N ALA A 107 16.88 17.81 -1.40
CA ALA A 107 16.09 17.68 -2.62
C ALA A 107 16.99 17.56 -3.85
N GLY A 108 16.58 16.71 -4.78
CA GLY A 108 17.31 16.48 -6.02
C GLY A 108 16.66 15.39 -6.88
N HIS A 109 17.29 15.14 -8.03
CA HIS A 109 16.85 14.16 -9.00
C HIS A 109 18.05 13.53 -9.74
N ARG A 110 17.80 12.42 -10.42
CA ARG A 110 18.70 11.77 -11.39
C ARG A 110 17.88 11.26 -12.57
N THR A 111 18.39 11.48 -13.77
CA THR A 111 17.78 11.01 -15.03
C THR A 111 18.77 10.18 -15.83
N ALA A 112 18.25 9.26 -16.63
CA ALA A 112 18.95 8.52 -17.66
C ALA A 112 17.91 8.08 -18.72
N PRO A 113 18.31 7.47 -19.86
CA PRO A 113 17.33 6.88 -20.77
C PRO A 113 16.36 5.97 -20.03
N ASP A 114 15.09 6.09 -20.38
CA ASP A 114 13.95 5.34 -19.83
C ASP A 114 13.67 5.53 -18.32
N VAL A 115 14.32 6.46 -17.62
CA VAL A 115 14.11 6.69 -16.18
C VAL A 115 14.35 8.13 -15.67
N SER A 116 13.44 8.60 -14.83
CA SER A 116 13.56 9.80 -13.98
C SER A 116 13.28 9.44 -12.52
N ILE A 117 14.19 9.77 -11.61
CA ILE A 117 14.06 9.55 -10.16
C ILE A 117 14.25 10.87 -9.44
N GLN A 118 13.35 11.19 -8.52
CA GLN A 118 13.32 12.49 -7.84
C GLN A 118 12.81 12.37 -6.41
N GLY A 119 13.35 13.20 -5.51
CA GLY A 119 12.77 13.38 -4.19
C GLY A 119 13.17 14.68 -3.50
N ASN A 120 12.38 15.06 -2.50
CA ASN A 120 12.51 16.34 -1.78
C ASN A 120 12.23 16.14 -0.29
N MET A 121 12.87 16.94 0.56
CA MET A 121 12.93 16.80 2.02
C MET A 121 13.49 15.43 2.48
N LEU A 122 14.19 14.70 1.60
CA LEU A 122 14.71 13.36 1.91
C LEU A 122 15.74 13.41 3.05
N VAL A 123 15.96 12.27 3.70
CA VAL A 123 16.99 12.11 4.75
C VAL A 123 18.35 12.59 4.23
N GLY A 124 18.71 12.15 3.03
CA GLY A 124 19.90 12.60 2.29
C GLY A 124 19.86 12.18 0.83
N SER A 125 20.98 12.40 0.12
CA SER A 125 21.12 12.07 -1.31
C SER A 125 21.03 10.58 -1.60
N GLU A 126 21.37 9.78 -0.60
CA GLU A 126 21.52 8.32 -0.62
C GLU A 126 20.20 7.63 -0.99
N THR A 127 19.06 8.25 -0.69
CA THR A 127 17.74 7.78 -1.14
C THR A 127 17.64 7.76 -2.67
N VAL A 128 17.97 8.87 -3.36
CA VAL A 128 17.93 8.92 -4.84
C VAL A 128 19.03 8.07 -5.46
N VAL A 129 20.19 7.95 -4.81
CA VAL A 129 21.28 7.03 -5.23
C VAL A 129 20.78 5.59 -5.22
N ALA A 130 20.29 5.09 -4.08
CA ALA A 130 19.84 3.71 -3.91
C ALA A 130 18.67 3.35 -4.84
N MET A 131 17.74 4.29 -5.06
CA MET A 131 16.66 4.12 -6.05
C MET A 131 17.20 3.93 -7.48
N PHE A 132 18.20 4.72 -7.88
CA PHE A 132 18.79 4.66 -9.22
C PHE A 132 19.61 3.39 -9.43
N ASP A 133 20.41 3.00 -8.43
CA ASP A 133 21.20 1.78 -8.44
C ASP A 133 20.29 0.54 -8.47
N ALA A 134 19.18 0.54 -7.72
CA ALA A 134 18.18 -0.52 -7.75
C ALA A 134 17.47 -0.65 -9.10
N PHE A 135 17.16 0.46 -9.79
CA PHE A 135 16.58 0.40 -11.13
C PHE A 135 17.57 -0.25 -12.13
N SER A 136 18.86 0.08 -12.01
CA SER A 136 19.91 -0.49 -12.86
C SER A 136 20.16 -1.98 -12.56
N ALA A 137 20.20 -2.36 -11.28
CA ALA A 137 20.43 -3.74 -10.83
C ALA A 137 19.26 -4.69 -11.15
N THR A 138 18.07 -4.17 -11.44
CA THR A 138 16.86 -4.94 -11.77
C THR A 138 16.56 -4.94 -13.28
N ALA A 139 17.55 -4.63 -14.13
CA ALA A 139 17.41 -4.74 -15.58
C ALA A 139 17.05 -6.18 -15.98
N GLY A 140 15.96 -6.33 -16.74
CA GLY A 140 15.41 -7.63 -17.16
C GLY A 140 14.13 -8.06 -16.41
N ASP A 141 13.89 -7.53 -15.21
CA ASP A 141 12.62 -7.73 -14.51
C ASP A 141 11.46 -6.97 -15.22
N PRO A 142 10.20 -7.42 -15.08
CA PRO A 142 9.02 -6.66 -15.52
C PRO A 142 8.96 -5.26 -14.88
N LEU A 143 8.48 -4.25 -15.61
CA LEU A 143 8.55 -2.85 -15.16
C LEU A 143 7.89 -2.61 -13.79
N HIS A 144 6.73 -3.21 -13.55
CA HIS A 144 6.03 -3.12 -12.26
C HIS A 144 6.84 -3.69 -11.10
N GLU A 145 7.58 -4.78 -11.31
CA GLU A 145 8.48 -5.38 -10.31
C GLU A 145 9.65 -4.42 -9.98
N ARG A 146 10.26 -3.86 -11.02
CA ARG A 146 11.37 -2.89 -10.90
C ARG A 146 10.95 -1.66 -10.11
N LEU A 147 9.78 -1.10 -10.42
CA LEU A 147 9.24 0.08 -9.75
C LEU A 147 9.00 -0.13 -8.24
N VAL A 148 8.51 -1.31 -7.83
CA VAL A 148 8.37 -1.65 -6.40
C VAL A 148 9.75 -1.81 -5.73
N LYS A 149 10.68 -2.55 -6.35
CA LYS A 149 12.06 -2.71 -5.84
C LYS A 149 12.79 -1.37 -5.68
N VAL A 150 12.54 -0.42 -6.57
CA VAL A 150 13.09 0.95 -6.47
C VAL A 150 12.53 1.70 -5.26
N LEU A 151 11.21 1.64 -5.00
CA LEU A 151 10.65 2.24 -3.78
C LEU A 151 11.17 1.58 -2.50
N GLU A 152 11.35 0.25 -2.51
CA GLU A 152 11.94 -0.48 -1.38
C GLU A 152 13.37 -0.01 -1.09
N ALA A 153 14.20 0.16 -2.12
CA ALA A 153 15.56 0.69 -1.99
C ALA A 153 15.58 2.15 -1.46
N GLY A 154 14.71 3.02 -1.99
CA GLY A 154 14.58 4.40 -1.50
C GLY A 154 14.14 4.48 -0.05
N GLN A 155 13.16 3.65 0.35
CA GLN A 155 12.68 3.58 1.72
C GLN A 155 13.74 3.02 2.69
N ALA A 156 14.54 2.05 2.27
CA ALA A 156 15.64 1.49 3.05
C ALA A 156 16.80 2.48 3.24
N ALA A 157 17.05 3.34 2.24
CA ALA A 157 18.05 4.42 2.29
C ALA A 157 17.55 5.70 2.99
N GLY A 158 16.48 5.61 3.80
CA GLY A 158 15.97 6.67 4.68
C GLY A 158 14.65 7.28 4.22
N GLY A 159 14.50 7.59 2.93
CA GLY A 159 13.26 8.14 2.38
C GLY A 159 12.88 9.52 2.94
N ASP A 160 11.62 9.68 3.30
CA ASP A 160 11.03 10.91 3.83
C ASP A 160 11.42 11.14 5.30
N LYS A 161 12.07 12.29 5.60
CA LYS A 161 12.53 12.71 6.94
C LYS A 161 11.45 12.67 8.03
N ARG A 162 10.17 12.72 7.66
CA ARG A 162 9.03 12.76 8.58
C ARG A 162 8.49 11.36 8.91
N GLY A 163 8.95 10.32 8.21
CA GLY A 163 8.40 8.96 8.29
C GLY A 163 7.78 8.56 6.96
N LYS A 164 6.61 7.92 7.00
CA LYS A 164 5.94 7.33 5.83
C LYS A 164 4.45 7.11 6.14
N GLN A 165 3.59 7.23 5.12
CA GLN A 165 2.14 7.09 5.28
C GLN A 165 1.41 6.56 4.05
N SER A 166 1.83 6.90 2.83
CA SER A 166 1.23 6.32 1.62
C SER A 166 2.26 6.00 0.54
N ALA A 167 1.90 5.03 -0.31
CA ALA A 167 2.69 4.61 -1.46
C ALA A 167 1.79 4.11 -2.59
N ALA A 168 2.24 4.24 -3.84
CA ALA A 168 1.50 3.80 -5.00
C ALA A 168 2.40 3.30 -6.13
N LEU A 169 1.83 2.45 -6.99
CA LEU A 169 2.39 1.93 -8.23
C LEU A 169 1.32 2.05 -9.31
N VAL A 170 1.61 2.72 -10.43
CA VAL A 170 0.77 2.72 -11.62
C VAL A 170 1.59 2.41 -12.86
N VAL A 171 1.13 1.49 -13.70
CA VAL A 171 1.76 1.09 -14.97
C VAL A 171 0.68 0.88 -16.02
N PHE A 172 0.93 1.39 -17.23
CA PHE A 172 0.12 1.15 -18.43
C PHE A 172 0.94 0.36 -19.46
N ASP A 173 0.25 -0.51 -20.19
CA ASP A 173 0.78 -1.20 -21.38
C ASP A 173 0.23 -0.51 -22.65
N LYS A 174 -0.70 -1.14 -23.36
CA LYS A 174 -1.29 -0.63 -24.62
C LYS A 174 -2.69 -0.04 -24.45
N GLU A 175 -3.49 -0.62 -23.56
CA GLU A 175 -4.90 -0.25 -23.40
C GLU A 175 -5.08 1.06 -22.61
N SER A 176 -6.23 1.71 -22.81
CA SER A 176 -6.57 2.98 -22.14
C SER A 176 -6.88 2.84 -20.63
N TYR A 177 -6.80 1.63 -20.08
CA TYR A 177 -6.91 1.32 -18.66
C TYR A 177 -5.56 0.81 -18.12
N PRO A 178 -5.24 0.98 -16.83
CA PRO A 178 -3.93 0.60 -16.29
C PRO A 178 -3.72 -0.92 -16.37
N TYR A 179 -2.50 -1.33 -16.70
CA TYR A 179 -2.07 -2.73 -16.57
C TYR A 179 -1.96 -3.11 -15.08
N ILE A 180 -1.56 -2.16 -14.24
CA ILE A 180 -1.64 -2.26 -12.79
C ILE A 180 -1.72 -0.87 -12.16
N ASP A 181 -2.68 -0.66 -11.24
CA ASP A 181 -2.79 0.52 -10.38
C ASP A 181 -3.06 0.04 -8.96
N LEU A 182 -2.05 0.17 -8.09
CA LEU A 182 -2.10 -0.23 -6.68
C LEU A 182 -1.77 0.96 -5.79
N ARG A 183 -2.61 1.14 -4.76
CA ARG A 183 -2.51 2.26 -3.84
C ARG A 183 -2.63 1.79 -2.40
N VAL A 184 -1.65 2.15 -1.59
CA VAL A 184 -1.70 2.11 -0.13
C VAL A 184 -1.85 3.55 0.33
N ASP A 185 -3.09 4.02 0.40
CA ASP A 185 -3.38 5.44 0.65
C ASP A 185 -3.17 5.86 2.11
N GLU A 186 -3.14 4.92 3.06
CA GLU A 186 -2.76 5.14 4.47
C GLU A 186 -2.24 3.81 5.07
N HIS A 187 -0.99 3.79 5.53
CA HIS A 187 -0.40 2.69 6.30
C HIS A 187 0.88 3.14 7.02
N PHE A 188 1.20 2.54 8.17
CA PHE A 188 2.42 2.87 8.92
C PHE A 188 3.72 2.39 8.23
N ASP A 189 3.61 1.36 7.39
CA ASP A 189 4.68 0.82 6.53
C ASP A 189 4.17 0.71 5.07
N PRO A 190 3.99 1.82 4.33
CA PRO A 190 3.21 1.80 3.09
C PRO A 190 3.93 1.13 1.93
N VAL A 191 5.27 1.19 1.86
CA VAL A 191 6.05 0.50 0.81
C VAL A 191 6.07 -1.03 1.03
N VAL A 192 6.14 -1.48 2.27
CA VAL A 192 6.07 -2.92 2.63
C VAL A 192 4.67 -3.46 2.34
N GLU A 193 3.64 -2.67 2.66
CA GLU A 193 2.25 -3.03 2.35
C GLU A 193 1.97 -3.00 0.84
N LEU A 194 2.57 -2.05 0.11
CA LEU A 194 2.49 -2.02 -1.36
C LEU A 194 3.11 -3.28 -1.97
N ARG A 195 4.27 -3.73 -1.47
CA ARG A 195 4.87 -5.03 -1.83
C ARG A 195 3.91 -6.19 -1.53
N ARG A 196 3.30 -6.23 -0.35
CA ARG A 196 2.34 -7.29 0.03
C ARG A 196 1.13 -7.32 -0.93
N VAL A 197 0.51 -6.17 -1.21
CA VAL A 197 -0.62 -6.05 -2.14
C VAL A 197 -0.19 -6.42 -3.57
N TYR A 198 1.03 -6.05 -3.96
CA TYR A 198 1.60 -6.35 -5.28
C TYR A 198 1.84 -7.86 -5.50
N GLU A 199 2.32 -8.61 -4.50
CA GLU A 199 2.42 -10.08 -4.63
C GLU A 199 1.06 -10.78 -4.75
N VAL A 200 0.01 -10.21 -4.15
CA VAL A 200 -1.39 -10.67 -4.38
C VAL A 200 -1.85 -10.30 -5.79
N ALA A 201 -1.55 -9.08 -6.25
CA ALA A 201 -1.93 -8.60 -7.57
C ALA A 201 -1.27 -9.41 -8.71
N LYS A 202 -0.01 -9.83 -8.57
CA LYS A 202 0.66 -10.73 -9.53
C LYS A 202 -0.09 -12.05 -9.73
N GLN A 203 -0.69 -12.58 -8.67
CA GLN A 203 -1.38 -13.88 -8.71
C GLN A 203 -2.85 -13.75 -9.11
N GLN A 204 -3.52 -12.67 -8.71
CA GLN A 204 -4.98 -12.54 -8.86
C GLN A 204 -5.44 -11.49 -9.88
N TYR A 205 -4.68 -10.41 -10.05
CA TYR A 205 -5.09 -9.22 -10.80
C TYR A 205 -4.46 -9.17 -12.20
N LEU A 206 -3.14 -9.43 -12.33
CA LEU A 206 -2.49 -9.42 -13.64
C LEU A 206 -3.08 -10.45 -14.62
N PRO A 207 -3.33 -11.73 -14.25
CA PRO A 207 -3.96 -12.69 -15.15
C PRO A 207 -5.40 -12.33 -15.55
N PHE A 208 -6.10 -11.59 -14.68
CA PHE A 208 -7.42 -11.05 -14.98
C PHE A 208 -7.33 -9.91 -16.01
N VAL A 209 -6.43 -8.94 -15.79
CA VAL A 209 -6.20 -7.81 -16.72
C VAL A 209 -5.72 -8.28 -18.09
N GLU A 210 -4.88 -9.30 -18.15
CA GLU A 210 -4.38 -9.88 -19.41
C GLU A 210 -5.50 -10.55 -20.24
N GLY A 211 -6.56 -11.03 -19.60
CA GLY A 211 -7.75 -11.57 -20.27
C GLY A 211 -8.92 -10.58 -20.42
N MET A 212 -8.77 -9.31 -20.00
CA MET A 212 -9.83 -8.30 -20.13
C MET A 212 -10.11 -7.90 -21.59
N PRO A 213 -11.31 -7.32 -21.88
CA PRO A 213 -11.61 -6.73 -23.18
C PRO A 213 -10.63 -5.65 -23.62
N THR A 214 -10.10 -5.80 -24.83
CA THR A 214 -9.26 -4.78 -25.50
C THR A 214 -10.05 -4.08 -26.61
N ARG A 215 -9.47 -3.05 -27.24
CA ARG A 215 -10.08 -2.45 -28.45
C ARG A 215 -10.18 -3.43 -29.63
N GLU A 216 -9.23 -4.38 -29.73
CA GLU A 216 -9.17 -5.37 -30.81
C GLU A 216 -10.04 -6.60 -30.50
N ASN A 217 -10.20 -6.96 -29.22
CA ASN A 217 -11.10 -8.01 -28.75
C ASN A 217 -12.03 -7.49 -27.64
N PRO A 218 -13.19 -6.90 -28.00
CA PRO A 218 -14.15 -6.35 -27.05
C PRO A 218 -14.86 -7.36 -26.13
N LEU A 219 -14.63 -8.67 -26.32
CA LEU A 219 -15.14 -9.72 -25.42
C LEU A 219 -14.12 -10.15 -24.35
N GLY A 220 -12.83 -9.83 -24.55
CA GLY A 220 -11.74 -10.39 -23.76
C GLY A 220 -11.53 -11.88 -24.03
N ALA A 221 -10.63 -12.49 -23.25
CA ALA A 221 -10.32 -13.92 -23.31
C ALA A 221 -9.70 -14.37 -21.98
N LEU A 222 -10.53 -14.47 -20.93
CA LEU A 222 -10.10 -15.03 -19.64
C LEU A 222 -9.90 -16.54 -19.75
N GLY A 223 -8.79 -17.03 -19.18
CA GLY A 223 -8.56 -18.46 -19.01
C GLY A 223 -9.58 -19.12 -18.07
N GLU A 224 -9.78 -20.44 -18.23
CA GLU A 224 -10.66 -21.21 -17.34
C GLU A 224 -10.15 -21.17 -15.89
N ASP A 225 -8.83 -21.24 -15.70
CA ASP A 225 -8.13 -21.14 -14.43
C ASP A 225 -8.31 -19.76 -13.74
N VAL A 226 -8.19 -18.68 -14.52
CA VAL A 226 -8.44 -17.31 -14.04
C VAL A 226 -9.91 -17.14 -13.67
N THR A 227 -10.82 -17.71 -14.47
CA THR A 227 -12.27 -17.67 -14.21
C THR A 227 -12.62 -18.43 -12.92
N GLU A 228 -12.11 -19.65 -12.74
CA GLU A 228 -12.26 -20.43 -11.51
C GLU A 228 -11.70 -19.70 -10.28
N MET A 229 -10.53 -19.07 -10.40
CA MET A 229 -9.93 -18.29 -9.32
C MET A 229 -10.84 -17.12 -8.90
N LEU A 230 -11.38 -16.37 -9.85
CA LEU A 230 -12.22 -15.19 -9.56
C LEU A 230 -13.56 -15.57 -8.93
N LEU A 231 -14.11 -16.76 -9.25
CA LEU A 231 -15.32 -17.30 -8.62
C LEU A 231 -15.12 -17.69 -7.14
N ARG A 232 -13.88 -17.90 -6.68
CA ARG A 232 -13.57 -18.18 -5.27
C ARG A 232 -13.65 -16.93 -4.40
N SER A 233 -13.92 -17.11 -3.11
CA SER A 233 -13.82 -16.02 -2.14
C SER A 233 -12.37 -15.49 -2.09
N PRO A 234 -12.13 -14.20 -1.79
CA PRO A 234 -10.77 -13.65 -1.74
C PRO A 234 -9.81 -14.38 -0.77
N ALA A 235 -10.33 -15.06 0.25
CA ALA A 235 -9.53 -15.86 1.18
C ALA A 235 -9.07 -17.21 0.60
N ASP A 236 -9.79 -17.75 -0.39
CA ASP A 236 -9.54 -19.06 -1.01
C ASP A 236 -8.76 -18.95 -2.34
N ARG A 237 -8.31 -17.75 -2.69
CA ARG A 237 -7.52 -17.46 -3.90
C ARG A 237 -6.01 -17.63 -3.62
N PRO A 238 -5.17 -17.83 -4.66
CA PRO A 238 -3.71 -17.82 -4.52
C PRO A 238 -3.21 -16.53 -3.85
N GLY A 239 -2.35 -16.66 -2.85
CA GLY A 239 -1.89 -15.51 -2.05
C GLY A 239 -2.99 -14.84 -1.21
N GLY A 240 -4.17 -15.48 -1.08
CA GLY A 240 -5.30 -14.98 -0.30
C GLY A 240 -4.88 -14.62 1.12
N SER A 241 -4.91 -13.34 1.44
CA SER A 241 -4.67 -12.87 2.80
C SER A 241 -5.82 -13.34 3.66
N LEU A 242 -5.60 -14.43 4.41
CA LEU A 242 -6.48 -14.81 5.51
C LEU A 242 -6.73 -13.56 6.36
N SER A 243 -7.99 -13.12 6.39
CA SER A 243 -8.50 -12.45 7.56
C SER A 243 -8.43 -13.47 8.71
N LEU A 244 -7.26 -13.57 9.35
CA LEU A 244 -7.10 -14.16 10.68
C LEU A 244 -7.74 -13.25 11.75
N VAL A 245 -8.94 -12.76 11.48
CA VAL A 245 -9.97 -12.64 12.50
C VAL A 245 -10.53 -14.06 12.62
N PRO A 246 -10.12 -14.88 13.60
CA PRO A 246 -10.81 -16.12 13.86
C PRO A 246 -12.26 -15.75 14.20
N HIS A 247 -13.20 -16.11 13.32
CA HIS A 247 -14.62 -16.14 13.66
C HIS A 247 -14.81 -17.23 14.72
N ILE A 248 -14.61 -16.88 16.00
CA ILE A 248 -14.89 -17.79 17.10
C ILE A 248 -16.41 -17.90 17.22
N VAL A 249 -16.93 -19.12 17.34
CA VAL A 249 -18.35 -19.48 17.22
C VAL A 249 -18.85 -20.23 18.49
N MET A 250 -19.38 -19.49 19.47
CA MET A 250 -20.34 -19.96 20.51
C MET A 250 -21.76 -20.10 19.93
N GLY A 251 -22.23 -21.34 19.82
CA GLY A 251 -23.61 -21.56 20.24
C GLY A 251 -23.72 -21.28 21.75
N ILE A 252 -24.52 -20.29 22.17
CA ILE A 252 -25.15 -20.36 23.51
C ILE A 252 -26.51 -21.04 23.32
N PRO A 253 -26.68 -22.31 23.72
CA PRO A 253 -27.96 -22.99 23.60
C PRO A 253 -28.95 -22.48 24.66
N PHE A 254 -29.76 -21.48 24.29
CA PHE A 254 -30.98 -21.15 25.03
C PHE A 254 -32.08 -22.16 24.68
N GLY A 255 -32.27 -23.18 25.51
CA GLY A 255 -33.41 -24.09 25.37
C GLY A 255 -33.30 -25.43 26.09
N ASN A 256 -33.89 -25.52 27.28
CA ASN A 256 -34.28 -26.75 27.99
C ASN A 256 -33.26 -27.88 28.21
N LYS A 257 -32.77 -27.95 29.46
CA LYS A 257 -32.36 -29.18 30.17
C LYS A 257 -31.21 -30.01 29.56
N SER A 258 -30.00 -29.45 29.54
CA SER A 258 -28.76 -30.23 29.57
C SER A 258 -28.00 -29.95 30.88
N LYS A 259 -27.59 -31.01 31.58
CA LYS A 259 -26.96 -30.92 32.90
C LYS A 259 -25.51 -30.44 32.77
N ILE A 260 -25.20 -29.26 33.31
CA ILE A 260 -23.82 -28.87 33.63
C ILE A 260 -23.34 -29.82 34.75
N ARG A 261 -22.25 -30.56 34.51
CA ARG A 261 -21.50 -31.24 35.59
C ARG A 261 -20.28 -30.38 35.92
N PRO A 262 -19.97 -30.13 37.21
CA PRO A 262 -18.68 -29.58 37.57
C PRO A 262 -17.59 -30.61 37.27
N LEU A 263 -16.51 -30.16 36.66
CA LEU A 263 -15.20 -30.76 36.90
C LEU A 263 -14.67 -30.17 38.20
N GLU A 264 -13.93 -30.97 38.96
CA GLU A 264 -13.37 -30.53 40.24
C GLU A 264 -12.38 -29.37 40.01
N GLU A 265 -12.33 -28.44 40.97
CA GLU A 265 -11.51 -27.23 40.97
C GLU A 265 -11.78 -26.16 39.88
N GLY A 266 -12.85 -25.37 40.10
CA GLY A 266 -12.78 -23.91 39.94
C GLY A 266 -12.67 -23.30 38.52
N LEU A 267 -12.70 -24.08 37.44
CA LEU A 267 -12.77 -23.54 36.07
C LEU A 267 -14.22 -23.33 35.60
N ILE A 268 -14.50 -22.13 35.09
CA ILE A 268 -15.68 -21.85 34.25
C ILE A 268 -15.18 -21.75 32.81
N LEU A 269 -15.73 -22.59 31.94
CA LEU A 269 -15.38 -22.64 30.52
C LEU A 269 -16.28 -21.68 29.73
N ILE A 270 -15.69 -20.69 29.05
CA ILE A 270 -16.40 -19.70 28.23
C ILE A 270 -15.77 -19.67 26.82
N ALA A 271 -16.52 -20.10 25.81
CA ALA A 271 -16.22 -19.83 24.39
C ALA A 271 -16.82 -18.45 23.96
N MET A 272 -16.64 -17.98 22.71
CA MET A 272 -17.42 -16.88 22.06
C MET A 272 -17.53 -17.11 20.54
N GLN A 273 -18.38 -16.49 19.69
CA GLN A 273 -19.71 -15.88 19.89
C GLN A 273 -19.85 -14.37 19.72
N VAL A 274 -19.84 -13.88 18.48
CA VAL A 274 -20.83 -12.88 18.04
C VAL A 274 -21.31 -13.11 16.59
N GLU A 275 -22.63 -13.10 16.37
CA GLU A 275 -23.27 -12.71 15.10
C GLU A 275 -24.16 -11.47 15.37
N GLY A 276 -24.35 -10.59 14.39
CA GLY A 276 -25.41 -9.58 14.40
C GLY A 276 -25.09 -8.22 15.03
N SER A 277 -24.54 -7.30 14.20
CA SER A 277 -24.79 -5.84 14.24
C SER A 277 -24.68 -5.07 15.58
N CYS A 278 -23.49 -4.56 15.90
CA CYS A 278 -23.28 -3.13 16.24
C CYS A 278 -21.79 -2.77 16.42
N ASN A 279 -21.40 -1.58 15.95
CA ASN A 279 -20.04 -1.05 16.10
C ASN A 279 -19.70 -0.77 17.58
N ARG A 280 -18.66 -1.43 18.11
CA ARG A 280 -17.76 -0.90 19.16
C ARG A 280 -16.50 -1.77 19.28
N TYR A 281 -15.36 -1.21 18.89
CA TYR A 281 -14.06 -1.86 18.97
C TYR A 281 -13.60 -2.07 20.41
N ILE A 282 -13.12 -3.28 20.74
CA ILE A 282 -12.23 -3.51 21.88
C ILE A 282 -10.81 -3.62 21.33
N ARG A 283 -9.93 -2.69 21.73
CA ARG A 283 -8.56 -2.55 21.23
C ARG A 283 -7.57 -3.21 22.20
N THR A 284 -7.11 -4.41 21.90
CA THR A 284 -5.97 -5.04 22.59
C THR A 284 -4.66 -4.54 21.98
N GLN A 285 -3.94 -3.67 22.69
CA GLN A 285 -2.61 -3.21 22.26
C GLN A 285 -1.51 -4.20 22.67
N HIS A 286 -0.51 -4.34 21.79
CA HIS A 286 0.82 -4.92 22.00
C HIS A 286 0.95 -6.23 22.79
N LEU A 287 1.08 -7.34 22.07
CA LEU A 287 1.72 -8.57 22.56
C LEU A 287 3.23 -8.57 22.25
N SER A 288 4.00 -7.76 22.97
CA SER A 288 5.46 -7.95 23.09
C SER A 288 5.75 -8.77 24.35
N LYS A 289 6.35 -9.96 24.23
CA LYS A 289 6.60 -10.91 25.34
C LYS A 289 7.18 -10.22 26.60
N PRO A 290 6.48 -10.31 27.75
CA PRO A 290 7.05 -9.99 29.06
C PRO A 290 7.09 -11.25 29.92
N SER A 291 8.27 -11.62 30.41
CA SER A 291 8.41 -12.58 31.50
C SER A 291 8.03 -11.91 32.83
N GLY A 292 6.75 -11.94 33.19
CA GLY A 292 6.24 -11.40 34.45
C GLY A 292 4.71 -11.29 34.49
N ASN A 293 4.13 -11.44 35.69
CA ASN A 293 2.68 -11.39 35.89
C ASN A 293 2.12 -10.00 35.53
N LEU A 294 1.33 -9.92 34.45
CA LEU A 294 0.54 -8.74 34.10
C LEU A 294 -0.88 -8.86 34.63
N SER A 295 -1.30 -7.84 35.38
CA SER A 295 -2.69 -7.62 35.76
C SER A 295 -3.37 -6.69 34.76
N PHE A 296 -4.46 -7.17 34.16
CA PHE A 296 -5.26 -6.40 33.19
C PHE A 296 -6.62 -6.03 33.78
N TRP A 297 -7.10 -4.82 33.47
CA TRP A 297 -8.41 -4.32 33.87
C TRP A 297 -9.36 -4.27 32.65
N THR A 298 -10.15 -5.31 32.46
CA THR A 298 -11.21 -5.34 31.43
C THR A 298 -12.49 -4.68 31.96
N ARG A 299 -12.84 -3.51 31.41
CA ARG A 299 -14.17 -2.89 31.65
C ARG A 299 -15.25 -3.64 30.86
N TYR A 300 -15.90 -4.59 31.51
CA TYR A 300 -17.14 -5.18 31.00
C TYR A 300 -18.30 -4.18 31.15
N VAL A 301 -18.92 -3.76 30.05
CA VAL A 301 -20.07 -2.84 30.10
C VAL A 301 -21.37 -3.64 30.22
N ALA A 302 -21.63 -4.09 31.45
CA ALA A 302 -22.97 -4.44 31.91
C ALA A 302 -23.34 -3.49 33.06
N HIS A 303 -24.63 -3.20 33.26
CA HIS A 303 -25.10 -2.25 34.29
C HIS A 303 -24.84 -2.76 35.73
N ARG A 304 -23.61 -2.57 36.24
CA ARG A 304 -23.22 -2.44 37.66
C ARG A 304 -21.74 -2.05 37.76
N GLN A 305 -21.43 -1.05 38.58
CA GLN A 305 -20.07 -0.55 38.78
C GLN A 305 -19.29 -1.42 39.77
N SER A 306 -18.60 -2.46 39.29
CA SER A 306 -17.53 -3.13 40.04
C SER A 306 -16.46 -3.66 39.07
N PRO A 307 -15.16 -3.36 39.28
CA PRO A 307 -14.11 -3.93 38.45
C PRO A 307 -13.83 -5.38 38.86
N VAL A 308 -13.82 -6.30 37.90
CA VAL A 308 -13.50 -7.72 38.13
C VAL A 308 -12.01 -7.94 37.85
N GLN A 309 -11.33 -8.64 38.75
CA GLN A 309 -9.91 -8.96 38.63
C GLN A 309 -9.74 -10.25 37.80
N SER A 310 -8.95 -10.18 36.72
CA SER A 310 -8.72 -11.32 35.82
C SER A 310 -7.24 -11.52 35.49
N GLN A 311 -6.84 -12.77 35.33
CA GLN A 311 -5.53 -13.21 34.85
C GLN A 311 -5.68 -13.85 33.45
N VAL A 312 -4.66 -13.69 32.61
CA VAL A 312 -4.58 -14.31 31.28
C VAL A 312 -3.40 -15.26 31.26
N ASP A 313 -3.65 -16.54 30.99
CA ASP A 313 -2.62 -17.58 30.87
C ASP A 313 -2.57 -18.10 29.43
N THR A 314 -1.42 -18.64 28.99
CA THR A 314 -1.29 -19.25 27.65
C THR A 314 -0.68 -20.65 27.77
N ILE A 315 -1.41 -21.66 27.31
CA ILE A 315 -0.99 -23.07 27.36
C ILE A 315 -1.15 -23.66 25.96
N ASN A 316 -0.08 -24.28 25.43
CA ASN A 316 -0.07 -24.91 24.09
C ASN A 316 -0.60 -24.02 22.95
N GLY A 317 -0.35 -22.69 23.03
CA GLY A 317 -0.81 -21.71 22.04
C GLY A 317 -2.27 -21.25 22.19
N GLN A 318 -3.02 -21.78 23.16
CA GLN A 318 -4.36 -21.32 23.50
C GLN A 318 -4.31 -20.31 24.66
N VAL A 319 -5.17 -19.29 24.60
CA VAL A 319 -5.26 -18.21 25.59
C VAL A 319 -6.44 -18.46 26.53
N PHE A 320 -6.20 -18.41 27.83
CA PHE A 320 -7.17 -18.69 28.90
C PHE A 320 -7.39 -17.44 29.73
N LEU A 321 -8.65 -17.16 30.11
CA LEU A 321 -9.04 -16.03 30.97
C LEU A 321 -9.61 -16.55 32.28
N LYS A 322 -8.94 -16.25 33.39
CA LYS A 322 -9.32 -16.68 34.75
C LYS A 322 -9.80 -15.49 35.56
N PHE A 323 -11.06 -15.49 35.97
CA PHE A 323 -11.63 -14.47 36.85
C PHE A 323 -11.38 -14.86 38.32
N LEU A 324 -10.72 -13.99 39.08
CA LEU A 324 -10.14 -14.34 40.38
C LEU A 324 -11.07 -14.10 41.57
N ASN A 325 -12.17 -13.36 41.40
CA ASN A 325 -13.09 -12.99 42.48
C ASN A 325 -14.55 -12.93 42.00
N HIS A 326 -15.17 -14.10 41.81
CA HIS A 326 -16.63 -14.19 41.69
C HIS A 326 -17.16 -15.28 42.64
N PRO A 327 -18.03 -14.95 43.61
CA PRO A 327 -18.67 -15.99 44.42
C PRO A 327 -19.60 -16.81 43.52
N VAL A 328 -19.48 -18.13 43.60
CA VAL A 328 -20.37 -19.08 42.91
C VAL A 328 -21.71 -19.09 43.66
N GLY A 329 -22.75 -18.46 43.09
CA GLY A 329 -24.02 -18.31 43.79
C GLY A 329 -25.20 -17.85 42.94
N LYS A 330 -26.02 -18.83 42.54
CA LYS A 330 -27.34 -18.76 41.87
C LYS A 330 -27.36 -18.27 40.42
#